data_AF-A0A239RBF5-F1
#
_entry.id   AF-A0A239RBF5-F1
#
_cell.length_a   1.000
_cell.length_b   1.000
_cell.length_c   1.000
_cell.angle_alpha   90.00
_cell.angle_beta   90.00
_cell.angle_gamma   90.00
#
_symmetry.space_group_name_H-M   'P 1'
#
loop_
_entity.id
_entity.type
_entity.pdbx_description
1 polymer ?
#
loop_
_entity_poly.entity_id
_entity_poly.type
_entity_poly.pdbx_seq_one_letter_code
_entity_poly.pdbx_strand_id
1 'polypeptide(L)' 'MLEEYDIDKLNPRKNPYAKELKKQITMNVSPIVIAYFKAEAEVTGIPYQTLINLYLLDCVKSKKKLDLKWQ' A
#
# COMPACT_ATOMS: atom_id res chain seq x y z
N MET A 1 -28.71 -2.70 -15.01
CA MET A 1 -29.14 -3.38 -13.78
C MET A 1 -30.54 -3.89 -14.06
N LEU A 2 -30.83 -5.17 -13.82
CA LEU A 2 -32.17 -5.72 -14.03
C LEU A 2 -33.14 -4.98 -13.08
N GLU A 3 -34.31 -4.57 -13.57
CA GLU A 3 -35.32 -3.84 -12.76
C GLU A 3 -35.77 -4.63 -11.52
N GLU A 4 -35.59 -5.94 -11.58
CA GLU A 4 -35.89 -6.94 -10.55
C GLU A 4 -34.94 -6.86 -9.35
N TYR A 5 -33.78 -6.22 -9.51
CA TYR A 5 -32.75 -6.04 -8.49
C TYR A 5 -32.60 -4.57 -8.13
N ASP A 6 -33.63 -4.03 -7.47
CA ASP A 6 -33.61 -2.70 -6.88
C ASP A 6 -32.83 -2.73 -5.55
N ILE A 7 -31.49 -2.75 -5.67
CA ILE A 7 -30.53 -2.83 -4.56
C ILE A 7 -30.72 -1.75 -3.49
N ASP A 8 -31.31 -0.61 -3.85
CA ASP A 8 -31.62 0.48 -2.91
C ASP A 8 -32.80 0.11 -1.98
N LYS A 9 -33.73 -0.74 -2.42
CA LYS A 9 -34.85 -1.24 -1.59
C LYS A 9 -34.44 -2.39 -0.64
N LEU A 10 -33.24 -2.95 -0.81
CA LEU A 10 -32.75 -4.12 -0.06
C LEU A 10 -32.02 -3.77 1.26
N ASN A 11 -32.11 -2.52 1.72
CA ASN A 11 -31.51 -2.02 2.95
C ASN A 11 -30.00 -2.39 3.09
N PRO A 12 -29.16 -1.86 2.18
CA PRO A 12 -27.76 -2.27 2.07
C PRO A 12 -26.96 -1.94 3.33
N ARG A 13 -26.45 -2.97 4.01
CA ARG A 13 -25.48 -2.79 5.11
C ARG A 13 -24.15 -2.30 4.56
N LYS A 14 -23.59 -1.24 5.16
CA LYS A 14 -22.23 -0.77 4.84
C LYS A 14 -21.23 -1.91 5.07
N ASN A 15 -20.45 -2.22 4.04
CA ASN A 15 -19.40 -3.23 4.14
C ASN A 15 -18.37 -2.81 5.22
N PRO A 16 -18.19 -3.58 6.31
CA PRO A 16 -17.24 -3.24 7.37
C PRO A 16 -15.79 -3.19 6.87
N TYR A 17 -15.47 -3.94 5.80
CA TYR A 17 -14.15 -4.00 5.17
C TYR A 17 -13.89 -2.85 4.18
N ALA A 18 -14.89 -2.00 3.91
CA ALA A 18 -14.70 -0.85 3.02
C ALA A 18 -13.66 0.14 3.55
N LYS A 19 -13.37 0.13 4.87
CA LYS A 19 -12.32 0.95 5.48
C LYS A 19 -10.91 0.52 5.07
N GLU A 20 -10.74 -0.74 4.70
CA GLU A 20 -9.45 -1.36 4.37
C GLU A 20 -9.19 -1.40 2.86
N LEU A 21 -10.08 -0.80 2.06
CA LEU A 21 -9.87 -0.64 0.63
C LEU A 21 -8.53 0.05 0.38
N LYS A 22 -7.67 -0.62 -0.41
CA LYS A 22 -6.36 -0.12 -0.79
C LYS A 22 -6.53 1.24 -1.46
N LYS A 23 -6.04 2.29 -0.79
CA LYS A 23 -6.00 3.63 -1.38
C LYS A 23 -4.80 3.70 -2.32
N GLN A 24 -5.06 4.00 -3.59
CA GLN A 24 -3.99 4.30 -4.52
C GLN A 24 -3.34 5.62 -4.11
N ILE A 25 -2.02 5.60 -3.93
CA ILE A 25 -1.21 6.78 -3.64
C ILE A 25 -0.15 6.93 -4.72
N THR A 26 0.16 8.18 -5.06
CA THR A 26 1.31 8.53 -5.89
C THR A 26 2.36 9.13 -4.97
N MET A 27 3.58 8.60 -4.99
CA MET A 27 4.70 9.12 -4.21
C MET A 27 5.95 9.21 -5.08
N ASN A 28 6.76 10.24 -4.84
CA ASN A 28 8.05 10.38 -5.49
C ASN A 28 9.08 9.48 -4.79
N VAL A 29 9.74 8.63 -5.57
CA VAL A 29 10.76 7.70 -5.10
C VAL A 29 11.96 7.82 -6.03
N SER A 30 13.16 7.88 -5.46
CA SER A 30 14.39 7.93 -6.26
C SER A 30 14.52 6.69 -7.16
N PRO A 31 14.99 6.83 -8.42
CA PRO A 31 15.22 5.69 -9.31
C PRO A 31 16.11 4.60 -8.71
N ILE A 32 17.09 5.00 -7.87
CA ILE A 32 18.01 4.08 -7.19
C ILE A 32 17.25 3.18 -6.21
N VAL A 33 16.31 3.75 -5.45
CA VAL A 33 15.49 3.01 -4.50
C VAL A 33 14.58 2.03 -5.24
N ILE A 34 14.00 2.43 -6.37
CA ILE A 34 13.19 1.52 -7.20
C ILE A 34 14.05 0.37 -7.74
N ALA A 35 15.26 0.65 -8.23
CA ALA A 35 16.17 -0.38 -8.72
C ALA A 35 16.54 -1.40 -7.63
N TYR A 36 16.85 -0.93 -6.42
CA TYR A 36 17.12 -1.77 -5.26
C TYR A 36 15.96 -2.73 -4.96
N PHE A 37 14.73 -2.21 -4.83
CA PHE A 37 13.58 -3.05 -4.50
C PHE A 37 13.14 -3.97 -5.65
N LYS A 38 13.48 -3.65 -6.91
CA LYS A 38 13.27 -4.58 -8.04
C LYS A 38 14.21 -5.78 -7.94
N ALA A 39 15.48 -5.58 -7.60
CA ALA A 39 16.41 -6.67 -7.38
C ALA A 39 15.97 -7.55 -6.17
N GLU A 40 15.54 -6.92 -5.08
CA GLU A 40 15.00 -7.66 -3.92
C GLU A 40 13.70 -8.43 -4.25
N ALA A 41 12.88 -7.91 -5.16
CA ALA A 41 11.67 -8.60 -5.62
C ALA A 41 12.00 -9.89 -6.41
N GLU A 42 13.09 -9.90 -7.18
CA GLU A 42 13.56 -11.09 -7.90
C GLU A 42 14.01 -12.18 -6.92
N VAL A 43 14.63 -11.80 -5.80
CA VAL A 43 15.10 -12.74 -4.77
C VAL A 43 13.96 -13.27 -3.91
N THR A 44 13.06 -12.39 -3.46
CA THR A 44 11.99 -12.73 -2.50
C THR A 44 10.72 -13.26 -3.17
N GLY A 45 10.55 -13.02 -4.47
CA GLY A 45 9.31 -13.29 -5.21
C GLY A 45 8.16 -12.32 -4.85
N ILE A 46 8.39 -11.32 -4.02
CA ILE A 46 7.39 -10.34 -3.60
C ILE A 46 7.50 -9.09 -4.50
N PRO A 47 6.39 -8.56 -5.05
CA PRO A 47 6.44 -7.35 -5.87
C PRO A 47 7.12 -6.17 -5.16
N TYR A 48 7.96 -5.43 -5.88
CA TYR A 48 8.76 -4.34 -5.32
C TYR A 48 7.91 -3.26 -4.61
N GLN A 49 6.70 -2.97 -5.09
CA GLN A 49 5.78 -2.04 -4.44
C GLN A 49 5.34 -2.54 -3.05
N THR A 50 5.11 -3.85 -2.94
CA THR A 50 4.76 -4.49 -1.67
C THR A 50 5.94 -4.46 -0.72
N LEU A 51 7.16 -4.74 -1.20
CA LEU A 51 8.38 -4.63 -0.39
C LEU A 51 8.60 -3.21 0.15
N ILE A 52 8.49 -2.20 -0.71
CA ILE A 52 8.59 -0.79 -0.29
C ILE A 52 7.61 -0.51 0.86
N ASN A 53 6.35 -0.92 0.71
CA ASN A 53 5.36 -0.70 1.75
C ASN A 53 5.68 -1.47 3.04
N LEU A 54 6.14 -2.72 2.96
CA LEU A 54 6.53 -3.51 4.13
C LEU A 54 7.70 -2.87 4.89
N TYR A 55 8.70 -2.36 4.17
CA TYR A 55 9.84 -1.67 4.78
C TYR A 55 9.42 -0.35 5.43
N LEU A 56 8.50 0.40 4.82
CA LEU A 56 7.94 1.61 5.43
C LEU A 56 7.12 1.29 6.68
N LEU A 57 6.32 0.21 6.67
CA LEU A 57 5.59 -0.26 7.84
C LEU A 57 6.54 -0.65 8.98
N ASP A 58 7.64 -1.32 8.66
CA ASP A 58 8.65 -1.67 9.65
C ASP A 58 9.31 -0.42 10.24
N CYS A 59 9.67 0.57 9.41
CA CYS A 59 10.17 1.87 9.88
C CYS A 59 9.19 2.57 10.83
N VAL A 60 7.89 2.48 10.58
CA VAL A 60 6.85 3.04 11.47
C VAL A 60 6.79 2.27 12.78
N LYS A 61 6.80 0.93 12.74
CA LYS A 61 6.78 0.08 13.95
C LYS A 61 8.01 0.32 14.82
N SER A 62 9.19 0.42 14.21
CA SER A 62 10.45 0.69 14.92
C SER A 62 10.61 2.16 15.33
N LYS A 63 9.66 3.04 14.96
CA LYS A 63 9.73 4.49 15.13
C LYS A 63 11.05 5.09 14.65
N LYS A 64 11.59 4.56 13.55
CA LYS A 64 12.88 4.99 13.00
C LYS A 64 12.83 6.48 12.71
N LYS A 65 13.78 7.23 13.27
CA LYS A 65 13.99 8.64 12.98
C LYS A 65 15.12 8.76 11.96
N LEU A 66 14.92 9.60 10.96
CA LEU A 66 15.97 9.94 10.02
C LEU A 66 17.02 10.77 10.77
N ASP A 67 18.28 10.34 10.73
CA ASP A 67 19.37 11.19 11.19
C ASP A 67 19.64 12.23 10.10
N LEU A 68 19.36 13.49 10.42
CA LEU A 68 19.51 14.63 9.53
C LEU A 68 20.87 15.32 9.72
N LYS A 69 21.79 14.75 10.50
CA LYS A 69 23.16 15.25 10.58
C LYS A 69 23.83 15.10 9.23
N TRP A 70 23.82 16.17 8.46
CA TRP A 70 24.72 16.34 7.32
C TRP A 70 26.13 16.47 7.90
N GLN A 71 26.98 15.48 7.65
CA GLN A 71 28.44 15.60 7.83
C GLN A 71 29.08 15.99 6.50
#